data_AF-A0A534LBU5-F1
#
_entry.id   AF-A0A534LBU5-F1
#
_cell.length_a   1.000
_cell.length_b   1.000
_cell.length_c   1.000
_cell.angle_alpha   90.00
_cell.angle_beta   90.00
_cell.angle_gamma   90.00
#
_symmetry.space_group_name_H-M   'P 1'
#
loop_
_entity.id
_entity.type
_entity.pdbx_description
1 polymer ?
#
loop_
_entity_poly.entity_id
_entity_poly.type
_entity_poly.pdbx_seq_one_letter_code
_entity_poly.pdbx_strand_id
1 'polypeptide(L)'
;MLAADFTLLTDFRNVPLATFFSCIPTDYWQSRLVFRILASPPQVDGQGRPTRVPYGLRKIESSLVQANGRESVVIADPRHMEQFIDDDTEVVGLHSMDPLGLGPVSMSFTMGGVLTPYTKAMFLDLVGRLQRPDRKYKVVLGGPGGWHFDCRDGMQEKLGIDHIVHGEVDHLAPEIFDRIARGDAPPVMRFTNATAPSVDQIPKILAPTMHGMNEVMRGCGRGCEFCEVTLRRPRYFPLNYIGDE
;
A
#
# COMPACT_ATOMS: atom_id res chain seq x y z
N MET A 1 -7.55 8.47 -7.01
CA MET A 1 -6.72 8.80 -5.82
C MET A 1 -6.00 7.54 -5.32
N LEU A 2 -4.79 7.69 -4.77
CA LEU A 2 -4.02 6.63 -4.10
C LEU A 2 -3.71 7.03 -2.65
N ALA A 3 -3.69 6.07 -1.73
CA ALA A 3 -3.39 6.31 -0.32
C ALA A 3 -2.72 5.09 0.34
N ALA A 4 -2.05 5.35 1.46
CA ALA A 4 -1.56 4.34 2.39
C ALA A 4 -1.87 4.80 3.81
N ASP A 5 -1.92 3.86 4.76
CA ASP A 5 -2.14 4.23 6.16
C ASP A 5 -0.94 5.02 6.72
N PHE A 6 -1.19 5.78 7.79
CA PHE A 6 -0.21 6.70 8.35
C PHE A 6 1.11 6.01 8.73
N THR A 7 1.07 4.74 9.14
CA THR A 7 2.27 4.01 9.57
C THR A 7 3.26 3.77 8.42
N LEU A 8 2.77 3.77 7.18
CA LEU A 8 3.57 3.59 5.96
C LEU A 8 4.10 4.91 5.38
N LEU A 9 3.67 6.04 5.93
CA LEU A 9 4.05 7.39 5.47
C LEU A 9 4.89 8.16 6.50
N THR A 10 5.16 7.56 7.65
CA THR A 10 6.04 8.14 8.68
C THR A 10 7.46 7.57 8.59
N ASP A 11 8.46 8.43 8.73
CA ASP A 11 9.88 8.04 8.70
C ASP A 11 10.42 7.62 10.08
N PHE A 12 9.58 7.69 11.11
CA PHE A 12 9.94 7.46 12.51
C PHE A 12 11.22 8.23 12.94
N ARG A 13 11.35 9.50 12.52
CA ARG A 13 12.54 10.35 12.76
C ARG A 13 13.82 9.81 12.16
N ASN A 14 13.72 8.97 11.14
CA ASN A 14 14.84 8.28 10.50
C ASN A 14 15.67 7.42 11.46
N VAL A 15 15.08 6.98 12.57
CA VAL A 15 15.73 6.04 13.49
C VAL A 15 15.68 4.64 12.88
N PRO A 16 16.84 3.96 12.70
CA PRO A 16 16.87 2.61 12.15
C PRO A 16 15.95 1.65 12.91
N LEU A 17 15.21 0.81 12.19
CA LEU A 17 14.27 -0.18 12.73
C LEU A 17 13.07 0.41 13.52
N ALA A 18 13.00 1.73 13.72
CA ALA A 18 11.89 2.34 14.44
C ALA A 18 10.56 2.21 13.68
N THR A 19 10.59 1.90 12.39
CA THR A 19 9.39 1.55 11.60
C THR A 19 8.63 0.35 12.14
N PHE A 20 9.29 -0.57 12.87
CA PHE A 20 8.62 -1.66 13.58
C PHE A 20 7.82 -1.20 14.79
N PHE A 21 7.97 0.04 15.26
CA PHE A 21 7.08 0.60 16.28
C PHE A 21 5.65 0.82 15.75
N SER A 22 5.40 0.68 14.45
CA SER A 22 4.04 0.54 13.93
C SER A 22 3.35 -0.77 14.37
N CYS A 23 4.11 -1.78 14.78
CA CYS A 23 3.59 -3.08 15.21
C CYS A 23 3.24 -3.16 16.70
N ILE A 24 3.59 -2.15 17.52
CA ILE A 24 3.30 -2.17 18.96
C ILE A 24 1.81 -2.00 19.25
N PRO A 25 1.31 -2.53 20.39
CA PRO A 25 -0.08 -2.42 20.75
C PRO A 25 -0.50 -0.98 21.08
N THR A 26 -1.62 -0.54 20.53
CA THR A 26 -2.31 0.72 20.85
C THR A 26 -2.92 0.74 22.24
N ASP A 27 -3.05 -0.41 22.88
CA ASP A 27 -3.77 -0.63 24.14
C ASP A 27 -3.05 0.03 25.34
N TYR A 28 -1.72 0.11 25.32
CA TYR A 28 -0.92 0.65 26.42
C TYR A 28 -0.58 2.13 26.25
N TRP A 29 -0.63 2.90 27.33
CA TRP A 29 -0.32 4.33 27.30
C TRP A 29 1.15 4.60 26.94
N GLN A 30 2.07 3.73 27.36
CA GLN A 30 3.48 3.82 27.03
C GLN A 30 3.71 3.69 25.52
N SER A 31 3.04 2.71 24.90
CA SER A 31 3.06 2.54 23.44
C SER A 31 2.52 3.78 22.73
N ARG A 32 1.44 4.38 23.23
CA ARG A 32 0.89 5.62 22.67
C ARG A 32 1.87 6.78 22.77
N LEU A 33 2.56 6.89 23.89
CA LEU A 33 3.60 7.91 24.08
C LEU A 33 4.78 7.69 23.12
N VAL A 34 5.28 6.46 23.03
CA VAL A 34 6.39 6.08 22.12
C VAL A 34 6.01 6.36 20.67
N PHE A 35 4.83 5.91 20.23
CA PHE A 35 4.35 6.14 18.87
C PHE A 35 4.21 7.64 18.58
N ARG A 36 3.60 8.41 19.49
CA ARG A 36 3.46 9.87 19.34
C ARG A 36 4.80 10.60 19.25
N ILE A 37 5.80 10.14 20.00
CA ILE A 37 7.14 10.73 19.97
C ILE A 37 7.85 10.36 18.67
N LEU A 38 7.84 9.09 18.27
CA LEU A 38 8.65 8.63 17.13
C LEU A 38 7.98 8.86 15.78
N ALA A 39 6.68 8.62 15.66
CA ALA A 39 5.96 8.73 14.39
C ALA A 39 5.83 10.19 13.98
N SER A 40 6.72 10.61 13.07
CA SER A 40 6.74 11.95 12.52
C SER A 40 5.74 12.05 11.37
N PRO A 41 5.01 13.17 11.23
CA PRO A 41 4.09 13.35 10.12
C PRO A 41 4.83 13.33 8.77
N PRO A 42 4.20 12.83 7.69
CA PRO A 42 4.82 12.86 6.37
C PRO A 42 5.16 14.28 5.95
N GLN A 43 6.28 14.43 5.25
CA GLN A 43 6.63 15.67 4.55
C GLN A 43 5.72 15.82 3.34
N VAL A 44 5.01 16.95 3.25
CA VAL A 44 4.08 17.25 2.17
C VAL A 44 4.59 18.38 1.27
N ASP A 45 4.16 18.40 0.01
CA ASP A 45 4.43 19.48 -0.93
C ASP A 45 3.48 20.68 -0.72
N GLY A 46 3.62 21.70 -1.58
CA GLY A 46 2.78 22.90 -1.53
C GLY A 46 1.28 22.67 -1.78
N GLN A 47 0.89 21.48 -2.26
CA GLN A 47 -0.49 21.05 -2.47
C GLN A 47 -0.96 20.05 -1.41
N GLY A 48 -0.15 19.80 -0.36
CA GLY A 48 -0.48 18.89 0.73
C GLY A 48 -0.30 17.41 0.38
N ARG A 49 0.39 17.08 -0.73
CA ARG A 49 0.61 15.69 -1.17
C ARG A 49 1.90 15.13 -0.54
N PRO A 50 1.94 13.86 -0.09
CA PRO A 50 3.15 13.28 0.46
C PRO A 50 4.31 13.23 -0.55
N THR A 51 5.45 13.80 -0.15
CA THR A 51 6.68 13.81 -0.97
C THR A 51 7.34 12.44 -1.08
N ARG A 52 7.23 11.62 -0.03
CA ARG A 52 7.76 10.25 0.05
C ARG A 52 6.65 9.29 0.41
N VAL A 53 6.53 8.19 -0.33
CA VAL A 53 5.54 7.12 -0.08
C VAL A 53 6.15 5.74 -0.32
N PRO A 54 5.49 4.64 0.08
CA PRO A 54 6.00 3.30 -0.13
C PRO A 54 6.34 3.02 -1.58
N TYR A 55 7.43 2.26 -1.80
CA TYR A 55 7.93 1.95 -3.14
C TYR A 55 6.88 1.32 -4.05
N GLY A 56 6.13 0.34 -3.55
CA GLY A 56 5.04 -0.28 -4.32
C GLY A 56 3.96 0.71 -4.74
N LEU A 57 3.65 1.71 -3.90
CA LEU A 57 2.68 2.75 -4.24
C LEU A 57 3.21 3.70 -5.33
N ARG A 58 4.52 4.04 -5.30
CA ARG A 58 5.17 4.82 -6.38
C ARG A 58 5.15 4.10 -7.72
N LYS A 59 5.29 2.77 -7.75
CA LYS A 59 5.20 2.00 -9.01
C LYS A 59 3.80 2.05 -9.61
N ILE A 60 2.77 1.89 -8.79
CA ILE A 60 1.37 2.02 -9.24
C ILE A 60 1.08 3.45 -9.71
N GLU A 61 1.51 4.46 -8.96
CA GLU A 61 1.41 5.86 -9.39
C GLU A 61 2.06 6.07 -10.76
N SER A 62 3.29 5.59 -10.94
CA SER A 62 4.04 5.78 -12.18
C SER A 62 3.37 5.11 -13.37
N SER A 63 2.82 3.91 -13.17
CA SER A 63 2.05 3.20 -14.20
C SER A 63 0.79 3.96 -14.61
N LEU A 64 0.01 4.42 -13.63
CA LEU A 64 -1.22 5.17 -13.88
C LEU A 64 -0.94 6.52 -14.54
N VAL A 65 0.11 7.22 -14.12
CA VAL A 65 0.53 8.51 -14.70
C VAL A 65 0.99 8.34 -16.16
N GLN A 66 1.68 7.24 -16.49
CA GLN A 66 2.09 6.98 -17.88
C GLN A 66 0.90 6.75 -18.80
N ALA A 67 -0.17 6.11 -18.33
CA ALA A 67 -1.36 5.84 -19.13
C ALA A 67 -2.33 7.04 -19.18
N ASN A 68 -2.54 7.72 -18.05
CA ASN A 68 -3.64 8.67 -17.87
C ASN A 68 -3.17 10.11 -17.62
N GLY A 69 -1.86 10.37 -17.66
CA GLY A 69 -1.26 11.69 -17.38
C GLY A 69 -1.11 12.00 -15.88
N ARG A 70 -0.26 12.99 -15.57
CA ARG A 70 0.08 13.33 -14.18
C ARG A 70 -1.10 13.85 -13.36
N GLU A 71 -2.00 14.58 -14.00
CA GLU A 71 -3.12 15.26 -13.32
C GLU A 71 -4.24 14.30 -12.88
N SER A 72 -4.33 13.10 -13.47
CA SER A 72 -5.36 12.12 -13.12
C SER A 72 -5.02 11.29 -11.87
N VAL A 73 -3.80 11.39 -11.37
CA VAL A 73 -3.31 10.58 -10.25
C VAL A 73 -2.81 11.47 -9.13
N VAL A 74 -3.47 11.38 -7.98
CA VAL A 74 -3.05 12.05 -6.75
C VAL A 74 -2.81 11.04 -5.65
N ILE A 75 -1.71 11.24 -4.90
CA ILE A 75 -1.45 10.52 -3.66
C ILE A 75 -1.84 11.42 -2.48
N ALA A 76 -2.73 10.92 -1.64
CA ALA A 76 -3.27 11.66 -0.51
C ALA A 76 -2.54 11.35 0.80
N ASP A 77 -2.33 12.36 1.63
CA ASP A 77 -2.01 12.16 3.05
C ASP A 77 -3.27 11.63 3.76
N PRO A 78 -3.23 10.48 4.45
CA PRO A 78 -4.39 9.91 5.13
C PRO A 78 -4.98 10.85 6.20
N ARG A 79 -4.24 11.85 6.68
CA ARG A 79 -4.77 12.84 7.64
C ARG A 79 -5.68 13.87 6.99
N HIS A 80 -5.51 14.14 5.70
CA HIS A 80 -6.24 15.16 4.94
C HIS A 80 -6.79 14.59 3.63
N MET A 81 -7.12 13.30 3.59
CA MET A 81 -7.50 12.63 2.34
C MET A 81 -8.79 13.19 1.74
N GLU A 82 -9.66 13.74 2.58
CA GLU A 82 -10.99 14.22 2.19
C GLU A 82 -10.92 15.37 1.19
N GLN A 83 -9.84 16.15 1.20
CA GLN A 83 -9.62 17.26 0.26
C GLN A 83 -9.23 16.79 -1.15
N PHE A 84 -8.84 15.53 -1.30
CA PHE A 84 -8.42 14.92 -2.57
C PHE A 84 -9.49 14.03 -3.18
N ILE A 85 -10.67 13.96 -2.56
CA ILE A 85 -11.83 13.21 -3.06
C ILE A 85 -12.88 14.21 -3.51
N ASP A 86 -13.09 14.26 -4.81
CA ASP A 86 -14.08 15.07 -5.50
C ASP A 86 -15.09 14.19 -6.28
N ASP A 87 -15.99 14.84 -7.02
CA ASP A 87 -17.00 14.16 -7.86
C ASP A 87 -16.39 13.41 -9.06
N ASP A 88 -15.17 13.77 -9.47
CA ASP A 88 -14.44 13.14 -10.58
C ASP A 88 -13.60 11.93 -10.10
N THR A 89 -13.53 11.69 -8.79
CA THR A 89 -12.82 10.55 -8.24
C THR A 89 -13.60 9.26 -8.53
N GLU A 90 -13.07 8.44 -9.44
CA GLU A 90 -13.68 7.14 -9.79
C GLU A 90 -13.16 5.99 -8.90
N VAL A 91 -11.86 6.00 -8.58
CA VAL A 91 -11.19 4.91 -7.85
C VAL A 91 -10.24 5.45 -6.78
N VAL A 92 -10.31 4.83 -5.60
CA VAL A 92 -9.41 5.03 -4.46
C VAL A 92 -8.60 3.75 -4.25
N GLY A 93 -7.31 3.81 -4.58
CA GLY A 93 -6.37 2.71 -4.39
C GLY A 93 -5.64 2.78 -3.05
N LEU A 94 -5.74 1.72 -2.25
CA LEU A 94 -5.09 1.57 -0.96
C LEU A 94 -3.88 0.65 -1.06
N HIS A 95 -2.76 1.09 -0.53
CA HIS A 95 -1.59 0.26 -0.30
C HIS A 95 -1.45 -0.08 1.18
N SER A 96 -1.38 -1.37 1.50
CA SER A 96 -1.15 -1.81 2.88
C SER A 96 -0.13 -2.94 2.98
N MET A 97 0.65 -2.90 4.06
CA MET A 97 1.63 -3.93 4.41
C MET A 97 1.09 -4.91 5.44
N ASP A 98 0.39 -4.41 6.47
CA ASP A 98 -0.15 -5.23 7.55
C ASP A 98 -1.54 -4.76 8.03
N PRO A 99 -2.57 -4.81 7.15
CA PRO A 99 -3.86 -4.15 7.39
C PRO A 99 -4.65 -4.70 8.58
N LEU A 100 -4.49 -5.98 8.92
CA LEU A 100 -5.23 -6.66 9.99
C LEU A 100 -4.34 -7.08 11.17
N GLY A 101 -3.06 -6.70 11.17
CA GLY A 101 -2.14 -7.02 12.26
C GLY A 101 -1.71 -8.49 12.33
N LEU A 102 -1.79 -9.24 11.22
CA LEU A 102 -1.45 -10.67 11.17
C LEU A 102 0.00 -10.92 10.76
N GLY A 103 0.76 -9.86 10.47
CA GLY A 103 2.19 -9.95 10.20
C GLY A 103 2.99 -10.47 11.40
N PRO A 104 4.12 -11.17 11.18
CA PRO A 104 4.89 -11.81 12.26
C PRO A 104 5.31 -10.87 13.41
N VAL A 105 5.73 -9.65 13.08
CA VAL A 105 6.17 -8.66 14.08
C VAL A 105 4.99 -8.14 14.89
N SER A 106 3.87 -7.81 14.22
CA SER A 106 2.64 -7.39 14.86
C SER A 106 2.10 -8.47 15.79
N MET A 107 2.03 -9.72 15.34
CA MET A 107 1.61 -10.85 16.17
C MET A 107 2.53 -11.04 17.38
N SER A 108 3.84 -10.87 17.22
CA SER A 108 4.81 -10.98 18.32
C SER A 108 4.61 -9.90 19.39
N PHE A 109 4.37 -8.64 18.98
CA PHE A 109 4.18 -7.53 19.90
C PHE A 109 2.78 -7.45 20.53
N THR A 110 1.79 -8.14 19.95
CA THR A 110 0.39 -8.05 20.36
C THR A 110 -0.14 -9.33 21.02
N MET A 111 0.75 -10.17 21.53
CA MET A 111 0.40 -11.45 22.16
C MET A 111 -0.42 -12.36 21.23
N GLY A 112 0.04 -12.54 20.00
CA GLY A 112 -0.66 -13.34 19.00
C GLY A 112 -1.94 -12.69 18.48
N GLY A 113 -2.01 -11.35 18.44
CA GLY A 113 -3.15 -10.61 17.92
C GLY A 113 -4.29 -10.37 18.92
N VAL A 114 -4.04 -10.61 20.21
CA VAL A 114 -4.97 -10.25 21.29
C VAL A 114 -5.07 -8.73 21.42
N LEU A 115 -3.94 -8.04 21.32
CA LEU A 115 -3.87 -6.59 21.33
C LEU A 115 -3.95 -6.01 19.91
N THR A 116 -4.24 -4.72 19.79
CA THR A 116 -4.39 -4.06 18.49
C THR A 116 -3.12 -3.31 18.11
N PRO A 117 -2.39 -3.73 17.05
CA PRO A 117 -1.19 -3.00 16.60
C PRO A 117 -1.56 -1.69 15.89
N TYR A 118 -0.63 -0.74 15.87
CA TYR A 118 -0.84 0.54 15.16
C TYR A 118 -1.06 0.37 13.65
N THR A 119 -0.41 -0.60 13.00
CA THR A 119 -0.66 -0.94 11.58
C THR A 119 -2.13 -1.19 11.32
N LYS A 120 -2.76 -2.07 12.11
CA LYS A 120 -4.18 -2.38 12.04
C LYS A 120 -5.05 -1.16 12.39
N ALA A 121 -4.75 -0.48 13.49
CA ALA A 121 -5.57 0.65 13.94
C ALA A 121 -5.60 1.78 12.90
N MET A 122 -4.46 2.14 12.32
CA MET A 122 -4.34 3.20 11.32
C MET A 122 -4.92 2.80 9.97
N PHE A 123 -4.82 1.53 9.58
CA PHE A 123 -5.50 1.03 8.39
C PHE A 123 -7.03 1.07 8.54
N LEU A 124 -7.56 0.63 9.69
CA LEU A 124 -9.00 0.69 9.95
C LEU A 124 -9.53 2.12 10.03
N ASP A 125 -8.76 3.05 10.59
CA ASP A 125 -9.09 4.49 10.57
C ASP A 125 -9.16 5.03 9.14
N LEU A 126 -8.13 4.75 8.32
CA LEU A 126 -8.08 5.13 6.91
C LEU A 126 -9.29 4.62 6.15
N VAL A 127 -9.58 3.31 6.25
CA VAL A 127 -10.72 2.71 5.53
C VAL A 127 -12.04 3.27 6.05
N GLY A 128 -12.19 3.44 7.37
CA GLY A 128 -13.40 4.01 7.98
C GLY A 128 -13.72 5.40 7.44
N ARG A 129 -12.72 6.25 7.24
CA ARG A 129 -12.88 7.61 6.68
C ARG A 129 -13.27 7.63 5.20
N LEU A 130 -12.99 6.55 4.47
CA LEU A 130 -13.41 6.37 3.08
C LEU A 130 -14.85 5.84 2.94
N GLN A 131 -15.42 5.27 4.00
CA GLN A 131 -16.80 4.78 3.94
C GLN A 131 -17.79 5.93 4.17
N ARG A 132 -18.09 6.67 3.10
CA ARG A 132 -19.14 7.70 3.07
C ARG A 132 -20.48 7.11 2.60
N PRO A 133 -21.64 7.51 3.16
CA PRO A 133 -22.95 6.96 2.78
C PRO A 133 -23.24 6.98 1.27
N ASP A 134 -22.79 8.02 0.57
CA ASP A 134 -23.06 8.22 -0.87
C ASP A 134 -21.77 8.25 -1.71
N ARG A 135 -20.75 7.43 -1.35
CA ARG A 135 -19.52 7.38 -2.14
C ARG A 135 -19.79 6.86 -3.56
N LYS A 136 -19.38 7.61 -4.57
CA LYS A 136 -19.43 7.20 -5.99
C LYS A 136 -18.21 6.38 -6.39
N TYR A 137 -17.05 6.72 -5.82
CA TYR A 137 -15.78 6.04 -6.10
C TYR A 137 -15.77 4.59 -5.58
N LYS A 138 -14.94 3.76 -6.21
CA LYS A 138 -14.63 2.39 -5.76
C LYS A 138 -13.35 2.34 -4.93
N VAL A 139 -13.30 1.49 -3.92
CA VAL A 139 -12.12 1.27 -3.07
C VAL A 139 -11.46 -0.04 -3.46
N VAL A 140 -10.19 0.03 -3.87
CA VAL A 140 -9.37 -1.14 -4.20
C VAL A 140 -8.19 -1.24 -3.25
N LEU A 141 -7.96 -2.42 -2.68
CA LEU A 141 -6.82 -2.70 -1.82
C LEU A 141 -5.76 -3.51 -2.58
N GLY A 142 -4.51 -3.10 -2.46
CA GLY A 142 -3.34 -3.86 -2.90
C GLY A 142 -2.19 -3.75 -1.91
N GLY A 143 -1.06 -4.37 -2.27
CA GLY A 143 0.12 -4.46 -1.43
C GLY A 143 0.27 -5.81 -0.73
N PRO A 144 1.42 -6.03 -0.06
CA PRO A 144 1.76 -7.33 0.48
C PRO A 144 0.85 -7.79 1.63
N GLY A 145 0.07 -6.89 2.23
CA GLY A 145 -0.88 -7.21 3.29
C GLY A 145 -2.22 -7.78 2.82
N GLY A 146 -2.45 -7.91 1.50
CA GLY A 146 -3.75 -8.34 0.95
C GLY A 146 -4.19 -9.74 1.41
N TRP A 147 -3.25 -10.66 1.65
CA TRP A 147 -3.56 -12.04 2.09
C TRP A 147 -4.27 -12.11 3.43
N HIS A 148 -4.23 -11.06 4.26
CA HIS A 148 -4.95 -11.03 5.54
C HIS A 148 -6.46 -11.19 5.37
N PHE A 149 -7.00 -10.73 4.25
CA PHE A 149 -8.43 -10.84 3.92
C PHE A 149 -8.82 -12.24 3.47
N ASP A 150 -7.87 -13.01 2.92
CA ASP A 150 -8.05 -14.42 2.57
C ASP A 150 -8.17 -15.31 3.82
N CYS A 151 -7.63 -14.87 4.96
CA CYS A 151 -7.71 -15.57 6.24
C CYS A 151 -8.87 -15.09 7.12
N ARG A 152 -9.62 -14.07 6.70
CA ARG A 152 -10.66 -13.41 7.50
C ARG A 152 -11.91 -13.19 6.65
N ASP A 153 -12.67 -14.25 6.47
CA ASP A 153 -13.93 -14.26 5.71
C ASP A 153 -14.86 -13.12 6.14
N GLY A 154 -15.46 -12.45 5.15
CA GLY A 154 -16.37 -11.32 5.35
C GLY A 154 -15.71 -10.00 5.76
N MET A 155 -14.38 -9.97 6.00
CA MET A 155 -13.72 -8.72 6.38
C MET A 155 -13.69 -7.69 5.24
N GLN A 156 -13.57 -8.14 4.00
CA GLN A 156 -13.62 -7.27 2.82
C GLN A 156 -14.94 -6.48 2.77
N GLU A 157 -16.06 -7.20 2.83
CA GLU A 157 -17.41 -6.63 2.81
C GLU A 157 -17.66 -5.73 4.03
N LYS A 158 -17.25 -6.18 5.22
CA LYS A 158 -17.40 -5.42 6.48
C LYS A 158 -16.68 -4.08 6.44
N LEU A 159 -15.53 -4.02 5.77
CA LEU A 159 -14.76 -2.78 5.62
C LEU A 159 -15.16 -1.96 4.40
N GLY A 160 -16.13 -2.42 3.60
CA GLY A 160 -16.58 -1.73 2.38
C GLY A 160 -15.48 -1.59 1.33
N ILE A 161 -14.57 -2.57 1.24
CA ILE A 161 -13.53 -2.62 0.21
C ILE A 161 -14.11 -3.36 -1.00
N ASP A 162 -14.26 -2.66 -2.13
CA ASP A 162 -14.93 -3.21 -3.31
C ASP A 162 -14.06 -4.27 -4.00
N HIS A 163 -12.75 -4.02 -4.10
CA HIS A 163 -11.82 -4.88 -4.82
C HIS A 163 -10.53 -5.16 -4.02
N ILE A 164 -10.01 -6.38 -4.11
CA ILE A 164 -8.67 -6.73 -3.61
C ILE A 164 -7.84 -7.27 -4.78
N VAL A 165 -6.62 -6.75 -4.93
CA VAL A 165 -5.68 -7.15 -5.99
C VAL A 165 -4.48 -7.84 -5.37
N HIS A 166 -4.26 -9.10 -5.77
CA HIS A 166 -3.08 -9.88 -5.40
C HIS A 166 -2.15 -10.05 -6.59
N GLY A 167 -0.84 -10.01 -6.32
CA GLY A 167 0.21 -10.27 -7.31
C GLY A 167 0.91 -9.00 -7.80
N GLU A 168 1.79 -9.18 -8.78
CA GLU A 168 2.58 -8.10 -9.37
C GLU A 168 1.83 -7.50 -10.55
N VAL A 169 1.29 -6.30 -10.35
CA VAL A 169 0.35 -5.68 -11.29
C VAL A 169 0.80 -4.31 -11.78
N ASP A 170 2.09 -3.96 -11.63
CA ASP A 170 2.58 -2.62 -11.98
C ASP A 170 2.19 -2.27 -13.43
N HIS A 171 2.48 -3.15 -14.39
CA HIS A 171 2.13 -3.01 -15.81
C HIS A 171 0.63 -3.13 -16.14
N LEU A 172 -0.18 -3.72 -15.26
CA LEU A 172 -1.62 -3.92 -15.46
C LEU A 172 -2.46 -2.90 -14.69
N ALA A 173 -1.83 -2.03 -13.90
CA ALA A 173 -2.52 -1.06 -13.07
C ALA A 173 -3.52 -0.19 -13.87
N PRO A 174 -3.20 0.32 -15.07
CA PRO A 174 -4.17 1.09 -15.86
C PRO A 174 -5.41 0.29 -16.24
N GLU A 175 -5.23 -0.95 -16.73
CA GLU A 175 -6.35 -1.83 -17.10
C GLU A 175 -7.21 -2.20 -15.89
N ILE A 176 -6.58 -2.51 -14.75
CA ILE A 176 -7.28 -2.86 -13.51
C ILE A 176 -8.12 -1.68 -13.03
N PHE A 177 -7.55 -0.48 -12.98
CA PHE A 177 -8.28 0.71 -12.52
C PHE A 177 -9.42 1.08 -13.46
N ASP A 178 -9.23 0.96 -14.77
CA ASP A 178 -10.28 1.19 -15.77
C ASP A 178 -11.43 0.19 -15.65
N ARG A 179 -11.13 -1.10 -15.47
CA ARG A 179 -12.16 -2.13 -15.22
C ARG A 179 -12.93 -1.89 -13.92
N ILE A 180 -12.25 -1.43 -12.87
CA ILE A 180 -12.89 -1.07 -11.61
C ILE A 180 -13.82 0.13 -11.80
N ALA A 181 -13.36 1.18 -12.48
CA ALA A 181 -14.16 2.38 -12.75
C ALA A 181 -15.45 2.06 -13.52
N ARG A 182 -15.38 1.15 -14.50
CA ARG A 182 -16.54 0.69 -15.29
C ARG A 182 -17.48 -0.26 -14.54
N GLY A 183 -17.03 -0.84 -13.43
CA GLY A 183 -17.80 -1.85 -12.68
C GLY A 183 -17.69 -3.28 -13.23
N ASP A 184 -16.69 -3.55 -14.08
CA ASP A 184 -16.46 -4.87 -14.73
C ASP A 184 -15.41 -5.73 -13.99
N ALA A 185 -14.87 -5.22 -12.89
CA ALA A 185 -13.87 -5.93 -12.08
C ALA A 185 -14.54 -6.85 -11.04
N PRO A 186 -14.01 -8.07 -10.83
CA PRO A 186 -14.49 -8.93 -9.74
C PRO A 186 -14.03 -8.39 -8.37
N PRO A 187 -14.68 -8.78 -7.27
CA PRO A 187 -14.29 -8.33 -5.92
C PRO A 187 -12.88 -8.75 -5.49
N VAL A 188 -12.34 -9.83 -6.05
CA VAL A 188 -10.98 -10.29 -5.79
C VAL A 188 -10.32 -10.66 -7.13
N MET A 189 -9.15 -10.09 -7.39
CA MET A 189 -8.34 -10.35 -8.58
C MET A 189 -7.00 -10.95 -8.16
N ARG A 190 -6.66 -12.10 -8.73
CA ARG A 190 -5.42 -12.82 -8.41
C ARG A 190 -4.56 -12.97 -9.65
N PHE A 191 -3.43 -12.28 -9.62
CA PHE A 191 -2.39 -12.35 -10.63
C PHE A 191 -1.27 -13.26 -10.13
N THR A 192 -0.77 -14.11 -11.01
CA THR A 192 0.24 -15.13 -10.68
C THR A 192 1.54 -14.83 -11.39
N ASN A 193 2.53 -15.72 -11.25
CA ASN A 193 3.76 -15.63 -12.02
C ASN A 193 3.56 -15.69 -13.55
N ALA A 194 2.43 -16.23 -14.01
CA ALA A 194 2.11 -16.25 -15.43
C ALA A 194 1.80 -14.85 -15.99
N THR A 195 1.31 -13.95 -15.14
CA THR A 195 0.97 -12.57 -15.46
C THR A 195 1.97 -11.59 -14.84
N ALA A 196 3.16 -12.06 -14.43
CA ALA A 196 4.17 -11.21 -13.84
C ALA A 196 4.87 -10.38 -14.93
N PRO A 197 5.19 -9.10 -14.67
CA PRO A 197 5.82 -8.24 -15.67
C PRO A 197 7.24 -8.70 -16.02
N SER A 198 7.66 -8.48 -17.26
CA SER A 198 9.08 -8.41 -17.61
C SER A 198 9.72 -7.14 -17.05
N VAL A 199 11.06 -7.08 -17.04
CA VAL A 199 11.81 -5.95 -16.44
C VAL A 199 11.46 -4.62 -17.12
N ASP A 200 11.30 -4.63 -18.44
CA ASP A 200 10.93 -3.49 -19.27
C ASP A 200 9.48 -3.01 -19.04
N GLN A 201 8.60 -3.89 -18.56
CA GLN A 201 7.21 -3.55 -18.23
C GLN A 201 7.06 -2.91 -16.84
N ILE A 202 8.08 -2.97 -15.99
CA ILE A 202 8.02 -2.37 -14.65
C ILE A 202 8.38 -0.89 -14.76
N PRO A 203 7.43 0.03 -14.49
CA PRO A 203 7.68 1.46 -14.65
C PRO A 203 8.72 1.96 -13.65
N LYS A 204 9.51 2.95 -14.04
CA LYS A 204 10.38 3.69 -13.11
C LYS A 204 9.53 4.58 -12.20
N ILE A 205 9.98 4.80 -10.96
CA ILE A 205 9.35 5.74 -10.04
C ILE A 205 9.49 7.18 -10.55
N LEU A 206 8.44 7.98 -10.39
CA LEU A 206 8.43 9.39 -10.79
C LEU A 206 8.75 10.36 -9.63
N ALA A 207 8.82 9.85 -8.40
CA ALA A 207 8.98 10.67 -7.21
C ALA A 207 9.62 9.86 -6.06
N PRO A 208 10.20 10.54 -5.05
CA PRO A 208 10.91 9.88 -3.95
C PRO A 208 10.07 8.85 -3.19
N THR A 209 10.77 7.83 -2.69
CA THR A 209 10.20 6.73 -1.92
C THR A 209 10.55 6.86 -0.43
N MET A 210 9.79 6.15 0.42
CA MET A 210 10.14 6.04 1.83
C MET A 210 11.54 5.43 1.99
N HIS A 211 12.35 6.07 2.83
CA HIS A 211 13.74 5.70 3.13
C HIS A 211 14.69 5.66 1.92
N GLY A 212 14.34 6.28 0.77
CA GLY A 212 15.15 6.22 -0.44
C GLY A 212 15.29 4.80 -0.99
N MET A 213 14.27 3.96 -0.76
CA MET A 213 14.24 2.58 -1.22
C MET A 213 14.17 2.51 -2.74
N ASN A 214 15.04 1.70 -3.33
CA ASN A 214 15.10 1.36 -4.75
C ASN A 214 15.18 -0.17 -4.88
N GLU A 215 14.62 -0.74 -5.95
CA GLU A 215 14.57 -2.19 -6.17
C GLU A 215 15.63 -2.60 -7.20
N VAL A 216 16.69 -3.24 -6.74
CA VAL A 216 17.76 -3.75 -7.63
C VAL A 216 17.40 -5.10 -8.27
N MET A 217 16.47 -5.83 -7.66
CA MET A 217 15.95 -7.10 -8.17
C MET A 217 14.56 -7.38 -7.58
N ARG A 218 13.76 -8.14 -8.32
CA ARG A 218 12.43 -8.60 -7.89
C ARG A 218 12.34 -10.13 -7.88
N GLY A 219 11.71 -10.67 -6.84
CA GLY A 219 11.62 -12.11 -6.60
C GLY A 219 12.86 -12.68 -5.92
N CYS A 220 12.75 -13.85 -5.29
CA CYS A 220 13.83 -14.45 -4.49
C CYS A 220 14.45 -15.70 -5.14
N GLY A 221 13.64 -16.58 -5.74
CA GLY A 221 14.12 -17.78 -6.45
C GLY A 221 14.74 -18.88 -5.57
N ARG A 222 14.63 -18.81 -4.23
CA ARG A 222 15.16 -19.83 -3.29
C ARG A 222 14.34 -21.12 -3.20
N GLY A 223 13.07 -21.11 -3.60
CA GLY A 223 12.17 -22.27 -3.59
C GLY A 223 11.53 -22.62 -2.23
N CYS A 224 11.49 -21.71 -1.24
CA CYS A 224 10.82 -21.99 0.04
C CYS A 224 9.29 -22.14 -0.09
N GLU A 225 8.72 -23.27 0.32
CA GLU A 225 7.28 -23.55 0.16
C GLU A 225 6.36 -22.57 0.90
N PHE A 226 6.85 -21.94 1.97
CA PHE A 226 6.07 -21.05 2.83
C PHE A 226 6.11 -19.57 2.42
N CYS A 227 6.96 -19.18 1.46
CA CYS A 227 7.21 -17.77 1.15
C CYS A 227 6.73 -17.40 -0.26
N GLU A 228 5.64 -16.66 -0.38
CA GLU A 228 5.10 -16.24 -1.69
C GLU A 228 6.15 -15.56 -2.59
N VAL A 229 7.04 -14.75 -2.00
CA VAL A 229 8.09 -14.03 -2.73
C VAL A 229 9.07 -14.97 -3.43
N THR A 230 9.27 -16.18 -2.92
CA THR A 230 10.16 -17.13 -3.56
C THR A 230 9.54 -17.88 -4.72
N LEU A 231 8.20 -17.87 -4.82
CA LEU A 231 7.51 -18.42 -5.98
C LEU A 231 7.72 -17.50 -7.19
N ARG A 232 8.05 -16.22 -6.96
CA ARG A 232 8.29 -15.23 -8.01
C ARG A 232 9.59 -15.52 -8.77
N ARG A 233 9.52 -15.43 -10.09
CA ARG A 233 10.69 -15.54 -10.97
C ARG A 233 11.68 -14.41 -10.65
N PRO A 234 12.95 -14.71 -10.34
CA PRO A 234 13.94 -13.68 -10.06
C PRO A 234 14.21 -12.86 -11.33
N ARG A 235 14.15 -11.55 -11.19
CA ARG A 235 14.40 -10.55 -12.24
C ARG A 235 15.38 -9.53 -11.70
N TYR A 236 16.47 -9.28 -12.42
CA TYR A 236 17.48 -8.29 -12.05
C TYR A 236 17.30 -7.06 -12.92
N PHE A 237 17.28 -5.89 -12.29
CA PHE A 237 17.18 -4.64 -13.03
C PHE A 237 18.55 -4.25 -13.60
N PRO A 238 18.62 -3.80 -14.86
CA PRO A 238 19.82 -3.20 -15.43
C PRO A 238 20.34 -2.03 -14.58
N LEU A 239 21.66 -1.84 -14.52
CA LEU A 239 22.25 -0.76 -13.71
C LEU A 239 21.79 0.64 -14.13
N ASN A 240 21.55 0.85 -15.42
CA ASN A 240 20.98 2.11 -15.92
C ASN A 240 19.53 2.32 -15.46
N TYR A 241 18.74 1.24 -15.35
CA TYR A 241 17.40 1.33 -14.77
C TYR A 241 17.47 1.79 -13.32
N ILE A 242 18.33 1.14 -12.52
CA ILE A 242 18.51 1.44 -11.10
C ILE A 242 19.05 2.86 -10.91
N GLY A 243 20.02 3.29 -11.71
CA GLY A 243 20.63 4.61 -11.61
C GLY A 243 19.73 5.77 -12.04
N ASP A 244 18.71 5.49 -12.85
CA ASP A 244 17.70 6.48 -13.23
C ASP A 244 16.60 6.66 -12.16
N GLU A 245 16.48 5.74 -11.19
CA GLU A 245 15.53 5.78 -10.07
C GLU A 245 16.13 6.39 -8.79
#